data_AF-A0A756DB66-F1
#
_entry.id   AF-A0A756DB66-F1
#
_cell.length_a   1.000
_cell.length_b   1.000
_cell.length_c   1.000
_cell.angle_alpha   90.00
_cell.angle_beta   90.00
_cell.angle_gamma   90.00
#
_symmetry.space_group_name_H-M   'P 1'
#
loop_
_entity.id
_entity.type
_entity.pdbx_description
1 polymer ?
#
loop_
_entity_poly.entity_id
_entity_poly.type
_entity_poly.pdbx_seq_one_letter_code
_entity_poly.pdbx_strand_id
1 'polypeptide(L)'
;MIVQFFNRGKGGGSGPIDYLLGKDRDREEARLLRGDPEETAALINSSDYAKKYTAGCLSFEESNIPAEQKHALMDSFEECIFAG
;
A
#
# COMPACT_ATOMS: atom_id res chain seq x y z
N MET A 1 4.25 6.70 14.59
CA MET A 1 3.80 5.68 13.60
C MET A 1 2.27 5.57 13.59
N ILE A 2 1.64 5.56 12.42
CA ILE A 2 0.19 5.44 12.22
C ILE A 2 -0.11 4.26 11.30
N VAL A 3 -1.09 3.43 11.67
CA VAL A 3 -1.69 2.40 10.82
C VAL A 3 -3.13 2.80 10.53
N GLN A 4 -3.50 2.90 9.25
CA GLN A 4 -4.85 3.28 8.86
C GLN A 4 -5.37 2.38 7.74
N PHE A 5 -6.59 1.87 7.90
CA PHE A 5 -7.33 1.22 6.83
C PHE A 5 -8.35 2.18 6.22
N PHE A 6 -8.45 2.18 4.90
CA PHE A 6 -9.38 3.05 4.18
C PHE A 6 -10.74 2.37 4.04
N ASN A 7 -11.83 3.13 4.20
CA ASN A 7 -13.19 2.62 4.03
C ASN A 7 -13.61 2.48 2.56
N ARG A 8 -12.71 1.98 1.71
CA ARG A 8 -12.87 1.77 0.27
C ARG A 8 -12.45 0.35 -0.10
N GLY A 9 -13.01 -0.19 -1.18
CA GLY A 9 -12.71 -1.56 -1.62
C GLY A 9 -13.57 -2.08 -2.77
N LYS A 10 -14.47 -1.25 -3.33
CA LYS A 10 -15.32 -1.61 -4.49
C LYS A 10 -14.79 -1.07 -5.83
N GLY A 11 -13.79 -0.19 -5.78
CA GLY A 11 -13.20 0.46 -6.96
C GLY A 11 -12.14 -0.42 -7.64
N GLY A 12 -11.53 0.11 -8.70
CA GLY A 12 -10.37 -0.51 -9.34
C GLY A 12 -9.06 -0.21 -8.62
N GLY A 13 -7.99 -0.88 -9.08
CA GLY A 13 -6.66 -0.78 -8.49
C GLY A 13 -5.96 0.57 -8.67
N SER A 14 -6.44 1.46 -9.55
CA SER A 14 -5.84 2.78 -9.75
C SER A 14 -5.91 3.65 -8.48
N GLY A 15 -7.00 3.57 -7.71
CA GLY A 15 -7.18 4.39 -6.51
C GLY A 15 -6.03 4.33 -5.49
N PRO A 16 -5.63 3.15 -4.99
CA PRO A 16 -4.50 3.03 -4.07
C PRO A 16 -3.16 3.40 -4.70
N ILE A 17 -2.96 3.14 -6.00
CA ILE A 17 -1.70 3.43 -6.66
C ILE A 17 -1.54 4.94 -6.88
N ASP A 18 -2.58 5.61 -7.36
CA ASP A 18 -2.60 7.07 -7.55
C ASP A 18 -2.45 7.79 -6.20
N TYR A 19 -2.97 7.18 -5.13
CA TYR A 19 -2.75 7.68 -3.77
C TYR A 19 -1.28 7.64 -3.37
N LEU A 20 -0.52 6.60 -3.74
CA LEU A 20 0.90 6.46 -3.39
C LEU A 20 1.82 7.26 -4.31
N LEU A 21 1.67 7.07 -5.63
CA LEU A 21 2.61 7.53 -6.66
C LEU A 21 2.16 8.78 -7.41
N GLY A 22 0.96 9.28 -7.14
CA GLY A 22 0.33 10.31 -7.97
C GLY A 22 -0.30 9.73 -9.23
N LYS A 23 -1.16 10.54 -9.88
CA LYS A 23 -1.89 10.14 -11.08
C LYS A 23 -0.97 9.87 -12.26
N ASP A 24 0.10 10.66 -12.37
CA ASP A 24 1.08 10.57 -13.47
C ASP A 24 2.33 9.76 -13.08
N ARG A 25 2.29 9.06 -11.93
CA ARG A 25 3.37 8.20 -11.38
C ARG A 25 4.66 8.95 -11.03
N ASP A 26 4.59 10.26 -10.87
CA ASP A 26 5.72 11.17 -10.71
C ASP A 26 5.66 11.99 -9.42
N ARG A 27 4.87 11.55 -8.42
CA ARG A 27 4.76 12.28 -7.15
C ARG A 27 6.14 12.51 -6.54
N GLU A 28 6.43 13.78 -6.26
CA GLU A 28 7.64 14.20 -5.58
C GLU A 28 7.83 13.46 -4.26
N GLU A 29 9.06 13.01 -4.01
CA GLU A 29 9.47 12.22 -2.82
C GLU A 29 8.82 10.83 -2.67
N ALA A 30 7.88 10.44 -3.54
CA ALA A 30 7.32 9.10 -3.52
C ALA A 30 8.32 8.09 -4.13
N ARG A 31 8.61 7.02 -3.39
CA ARG A 31 9.48 5.93 -3.85
C ARG A 31 8.82 4.59 -3.62
N LEU A 32 8.75 3.77 -4.66
CA LEU A 32 8.38 2.37 -4.53
C LEU A 32 9.56 1.58 -3.95
N LEU A 33 9.32 0.92 -2.82
CA LEU A 33 10.34 0.12 -2.13
C LEU A 33 10.23 -1.38 -2.43
N ARG A 34 9.01 -1.90 -2.64
CA ARG A 34 8.70 -3.31 -2.90
C ARG A 34 7.42 -3.43 -3.73
N GLY A 35 7.35 -4.48 -4.56
CA GLY A 35 6.19 -4.82 -5.38
C GLY A 35 6.20 -4.10 -6.73
N ASP A 36 5.14 -4.33 -7.51
CA ASP A 36 4.90 -3.67 -8.78
C ASP A 36 3.50 -3.02 -8.79
N PRO A 37 3.36 -1.74 -9.15
CA PRO A 37 2.07 -1.06 -9.10
C PRO A 37 1.10 -1.60 -10.15
N GLU A 38 1.57 -1.93 -11.34
CA GLU A 38 0.73 -2.41 -12.44
C GLU A 38 0.24 -3.83 -12.16
N GLU A 39 1.09 -4.69 -11.59
CA GLU A 39 0.71 -6.01 -11.10
C GLU A 39 -0.35 -5.91 -9.98
N THR A 40 -0.14 -5.00 -9.02
CA THR A 40 -1.13 -4.74 -7.96
C THR A 40 -2.46 -4.25 -8.54
N ALA A 41 -2.43 -3.38 -9.55
CA ALA A 41 -3.62 -2.91 -10.24
C ALA A 41 -4.37 -4.07 -10.90
N ALA A 42 -3.64 -4.91 -11.63
CA ALA A 42 -4.18 -6.06 -12.35
C ALA A 42 -4.86 -7.04 -11.39
N LEU A 43 -4.20 -7.37 -10.27
CA LEU A 43 -4.74 -8.26 -9.23
C LEU A 43 -6.05 -7.73 -8.61
N ILE A 44 -6.09 -6.43 -8.30
CA ILE A 44 -7.32 -5.81 -7.77
C ILE A 44 -8.43 -5.84 -8.82
N ASN A 45 -8.09 -5.51 -10.07
CA ASN A 45 -9.06 -5.41 -11.15
C ASN A 45 -9.62 -6.78 -11.58
N SER A 46 -8.85 -7.86 -11.45
CA SER A 46 -9.29 -9.23 -11.75
C SER A 46 -10.24 -9.83 -10.71
N SER A 47 -10.47 -9.17 -9.58
CA SER A 47 -11.41 -9.64 -8.57
C SER A 47 -12.85 -9.37 -8.98
N ASP A 48 -13.66 -10.43 -9.04
CA ASP A 48 -15.11 -10.38 -9.33
C ASP A 48 -15.97 -10.09 -8.10
N TYR A 49 -15.38 -10.04 -6.90
CA TYR A 49 -16.12 -9.77 -5.67
C TYR A 49 -16.63 -8.33 -5.61
N ALA A 50 -17.81 -8.14 -5.02
CA ALA A 50 -18.37 -6.81 -4.76
C ALA A 50 -17.46 -5.94 -3.85
N LYS A 51 -16.67 -6.59 -2.99
CA LYS A 51 -15.53 -5.99 -2.28
C LYS A 51 -14.27 -6.65 -2.82
N LYS A 52 -13.54 -5.92 -3.68
CA LYS A 52 -12.39 -6.42 -4.43
C LYS A 52 -11.11 -6.49 -3.61
N TYR A 53 -10.89 -5.52 -2.72
CA TYR A 53 -9.67 -5.39 -1.94
C TYR A 53 -9.91 -4.60 -0.64
N THR A 54 -8.98 -4.75 0.31
CA THR A 54 -8.84 -3.87 1.49
C THR A 54 -7.52 -3.13 1.33
N ALA A 55 -7.53 -1.81 1.51
CA ALA A 55 -6.32 -0.98 1.44
C ALA A 55 -6.12 -0.19 2.72
N GLY A 56 -4.86 0.12 3.02
CA GLY A 56 -4.45 0.93 4.14
C GLY A 56 -3.05 1.50 3.94
N CYS A 57 -2.54 2.21 4.94
CA CYS A 57 -1.17 2.70 4.97
C CYS A 57 -0.52 2.48 6.35
N LEU A 58 0.80 2.30 6.32
CA LEU A 58 1.69 2.36 7.47
C LEU A 58 2.57 3.59 7.29
N SER A 59 2.46 4.56 8.20
CA SER A 59 3.19 5.83 8.12
C SER A 59 4.08 6.03 9.35
N PHE A 60 5.27 6.58 9.13
CA PHE A 60 6.24 6.91 10.17
C PHE A 60 6.34 8.44 10.27
N GLU A 61 6.11 9.00 11.45
CA GLU A 61 6.29 10.44 11.72
C GLU A 61 7.70 10.71 12.26
N GLU A 62 8.31 9.68 12.85
CA GLU A 62 9.61 9.71 13.47
C GLU A 62 10.71 9.81 12.41
N SER A 63 11.48 10.89 12.44
CA SER A 63 12.51 11.21 11.44
C SER A 63 13.73 10.28 11.49
N ASN A 64 13.99 9.62 12.63
CA ASN A 64 15.22 8.86 12.88
C ASN A 64 14.99 7.34 12.99
N ILE A 65 14.26 6.75 12.03
CA ILE A 65 14.15 5.28 11.93
C ILE A 65 15.13 4.78 10.85
N PRO A 66 16.13 3.94 11.20
CA PRO A 66 17.03 3.32 10.24
C PRO A 66 16.27 2.52 9.18
N ALA A 67 16.82 2.45 7.95
CA ALA A 67 16.19 1.73 6.84
C ALA A 67 15.92 0.25 7.17
N GLU A 68 16.87 -0.44 7.81
CA GLU A 68 16.68 -1.84 8.24
C GLU A 68 15.50 -2.01 9.17
N GLN A 69 15.32 -1.08 10.12
CA GLN A 69 14.20 -1.12 11.05
C GLN A 69 12.87 -0.82 10.34
N LYS A 70 12.85 0.07 9.34
CA LYS A 70 11.67 0.29 8.49
C LYS A 70 11.29 -0.99 7.74
N HIS A 71 12.27 -1.69 7.16
CA HIS A 71 12.01 -2.95 6.47
C HIS A 71 11.48 -4.03 7.41
N ALA A 72 12.08 -4.21 8.60
CA ALA A 72 11.59 -5.16 9.59
C ALA A 72 10.14 -4.85 10.04
N LEU A 73 9.79 -3.56 10.16
CA LEU A 73 8.41 -3.14 10.48
C LEU A 73 7.45 -3.40 9.32
N MET A 74 7.88 -3.20 8.07
CA MET A 74 7.09 -3.56 6.88
C MET A 74 6.82 -5.07 6.82
N ASP A 75 7.84 -5.89 7.07
CA ASP A 75 7.73 -7.35 7.06
C ASP A 75 6.80 -7.85 8.17
N SER A 76 6.99 -7.37 9.40
CA SER A 76 6.11 -7.73 10.52
C SER A 76 4.67 -7.28 10.31
N PHE A 77 4.46 -6.11 9.69
CA PHE A 77 3.13 -5.65 9.33
C PHE A 77 2.49 -6.56 8.28
N GLU A 78 3.24 -6.93 7.23
CA GLU A 78 2.81 -7.87 6.18
C GLU A 78 2.38 -9.21 6.79
N GLU A 79 3.22 -9.84 7.61
CA GLU A 79 2.90 -11.09 8.31
C GLU A 79 1.62 -11.00 9.15
N CYS A 80 1.41 -9.86 9.83
CA CYS A 80 0.25 -9.66 10.69
C CYS A 80 -1.06 -9.54 9.89
N ILE A 81 -1.05 -8.85 8.74
CA ILE A 81 -2.26 -8.64 7.93
C ILE A 81 -2.61 -9.83 7.03
N PHE A 82 -1.62 -10.69 6.72
CA PHE A 82 -1.81 -11.89 5.90
C PHE A 82 -2.15 -13.15 6.69
N ALA A 83 -2.26 -13.09 8.02
CA ALA A 83 -2.54 -14.25 8.89
C ALA A 83 -4.01 -14.77 8.84
N GLY A 84 -4.67 -14.70 7.68
CA GLY A 84 -6.05 -15.16 7.45
C GLY A 84 -6.18 -16.08 6.26
#